data_AF-A0A7T1L880-F1
#
_entry.id   AF-A0A7T1L880-F1
#
_cell.length_a   1.000
_cell.length_b   1.000
_cell.length_c   1.000
_cell.angle_alpha   90.00
_cell.angle_beta   90.00
_cell.angle_gamma   90.00
#
_symmetry.space_group_name_H-M   'P 1'
#
loop_
_entity.id
_entity.type
_entity.pdbx_description
1 polymer ?
#
loop_
_entity_poly.entity_id
_entity_poly.type
_entity_poly.pdbx_seq_one_letter_code
_entity_poly.pdbx_strand_id
1 'polypeptide(L)'
;MHEWDYLNNLLIASPTEITELNNMSIWWICLENPDHRYKIQVKERMAYRKRNKKVCSICKGYRRKQEHFVQFKTDIRIRTL
;
A
#
# COMPACT_ATOMS: atom_id res chain seq x y z
N MET A 1 5.36 -1.11 -17.58
CA MET A 1 3.92 -0.78 -17.54
C MET A 1 3.17 -1.72 -16.58
N HIS A 2 3.75 -2.00 -15.39
CA HIS A 2 3.24 -3.02 -14.46
C HIS A 2 2.95 -2.47 -13.06
N GLU A 3 2.90 -1.14 -12.91
CA GLU A 3 2.66 -0.52 -11.61
C GLU A 3 1.17 -0.36 -11.29
N TRP A 4 0.30 -0.43 -12.30
CA TRP A 4 -1.15 -0.34 -12.09
C TRP A 4 -1.69 -1.68 -11.59
N ASP A 5 -2.39 -1.66 -10.46
CA ASP A 5 -3.05 -2.85 -9.94
C ASP A 5 -4.46 -2.99 -10.55
N TYR A 6 -4.57 -3.74 -11.65
CA TYR A 6 -5.84 -3.90 -12.35
C TYR A 6 -6.91 -4.59 -11.51
N LEU A 7 -6.53 -5.59 -10.71
CA LEU A 7 -7.46 -6.34 -9.89
C LEU A 7 -8.05 -5.45 -8.79
N ASN A 8 -7.20 -4.74 -8.05
CA ASN A 8 -7.66 -3.91 -6.93
C ASN A 8 -8.31 -2.60 -7.38
N ASN A 9 -8.10 -2.15 -8.62
CA ASN A 9 -8.74 -0.95 -9.15
C ASN A 9 -9.97 -1.21 -10.05
N LEU A 10 -10.34 -2.47 -10.30
CA LEU A 10 -11.38 -2.84 -11.26
C LEU A 10 -12.71 -2.08 -11.09
N LEU A 11 -13.12 -1.82 -9.85
CA LEU A 11 -14.36 -1.10 -9.52
C LEU A 11 -14.13 0.33 -9.03
N ILE A 12 -12.88 0.79 -9.03
CA ILE A 12 -12.48 2.09 -8.47
C ILE A 12 -12.22 3.09 -9.58
N ALA A 13 -11.45 2.70 -10.60
CA ALA A 13 -11.07 3.60 -11.68
C ALA A 13 -10.49 2.88 -12.89
N SER A 14 -10.69 3.47 -14.08
CA SER A 14 -9.98 3.08 -15.29
C SER A 14 -8.67 3.89 -15.46
N PRO A 15 -7.54 3.27 -15.87
CA PRO A 15 -6.31 3.99 -16.18
C PRO A 15 -6.48 5.10 -17.22
N THR A 16 -7.43 4.95 -18.14
CA THR A 16 -7.67 5.91 -19.24
C THR A 16 -8.43 7.16 -18.80
N GLU A 17 -9.10 7.11 -17.65
CA GLU A 17 -9.95 8.20 -17.14
C GLU A 17 -9.23 9.06 -16.09
N ILE A 18 -8.04 8.64 -15.66
CA ILE A 18 -7.31 9.29 -14.58
C ILE A 18 -6.23 10.22 -15.13
N THR A 19 -6.30 11.48 -14.68
CA THR A 19 -5.27 12.49 -14.94
C THR A 19 -4.23 12.53 -13.83
N GLU A 20 -3.05 13.08 -14.13
CA GLU A 20 -1.95 13.23 -13.16
C GLU A 20 -2.31 14.03 -11.91
N LEU A 21 -3.29 14.94 -12.00
CA LEU A 21 -3.71 15.83 -10.92
C LEU A 21 -4.88 15.28 -10.09
N ASN A 22 -5.35 14.08 -10.40
CA ASN A 22 -6.50 13.49 -9.73
C ASN A 22 -6.22 13.24 -8.23
N ASN A 23 -7.19 13.58 -7.38
CA ASN A 23 -7.16 13.38 -5.93
C ASN A 23 -7.58 11.96 -5.51
N MET A 24 -8.04 11.12 -6.44
CA MET A 24 -8.45 9.75 -6.15
C MET A 24 -7.28 8.91 -5.66
N SER A 25 -7.54 8.13 -4.61
CA SER A 25 -6.61 7.15 -4.06
C SER A 25 -6.85 5.77 -4.67
N ILE A 26 -5.84 5.25 -5.35
CA ILE A 26 -5.89 3.99 -6.09
C ILE A 26 -4.71 3.10 -5.71
N TRP A 27 -4.80 1.82 -6.07
CA TRP A 27 -3.80 0.80 -5.77
C TRP A 27 -2.69 0.75 -6.82
N TRP A 28 -1.45 0.66 -6.34
CA TRP A 28 -0.25 0.53 -7.15
C TRP A 28 0.56 -0.68 -6.70
N ILE A 29 1.21 -1.32 -7.67
CA ILE A 29 2.24 -2.34 -7.47
C ILE A 29 3.60 -1.64 -7.39
N CYS A 30 4.41 -1.99 -6.41
CA CYS A 30 5.72 -1.39 -6.23
C CYS A 30 6.73 -1.90 -7.26
N LEU A 31 7.53 -0.99 -7.82
CA LEU A 31 8.63 -1.32 -8.72
C LEU A 31 9.78 -2.06 -8.06
N GLU A 32 10.03 -1.81 -6.76
CA GLU A 32 11.15 -2.43 -6.02
C GLU A 32 10.79 -3.85 -5.54
N ASN A 33 9.52 -4.09 -5.26
CA ASN A 33 9.02 -5.41 -4.85
C ASN A 33 7.58 -5.61 -5.37
N PRO A 34 7.38 -6.47 -6.39
CA PRO A 34 6.07 -6.76 -6.96
C PRO A 34 5.02 -7.30 -5.96
N ASP A 35 5.45 -7.85 -4.82
CA ASP A 35 4.53 -8.32 -3.76
C ASP A 35 3.91 -7.14 -2.98
N HIS A 36 4.52 -5.97 -3.03
CA HIS A 36 4.02 -4.79 -2.35
C HIS A 36 2.91 -4.14 -3.18
N ARG A 37 1.69 -4.18 -2.65
CA ARG A 37 0.57 -3.34 -3.09
C ARG A 37 0.34 -2.19 -2.11
N TYR A 38 0.26 -0.96 -2.60
CA TYR A 38 0.07 0.24 -1.77
C TYR A 38 -0.93 1.20 -2.40
N LYS A 39 -1.68 1.92 -1.55
CA LYS A 39 -2.68 2.90 -1.96
C LYS A 39 -2.16 4.31 -1.72
N ILE A 40 -2.30 5.20 -2.71
CA ILE A 40 -1.91 6.61 -2.62
C ILE A 40 -2.73 7.44 -3.63
N GLN A 41 -2.89 8.74 -3.37
CA GLN A 41 -3.47 9.66 -4.36
C GLN A 41 -2.62 9.74 -5.64
N VAL A 42 -3.27 9.84 -6.79
CA VAL A 42 -2.58 9.95 -8.09
C VAL A 42 -1.68 11.18 -8.11
N LYS A 43 -2.23 12.37 -7.75
CA LYS A 43 -1.45 13.61 -7.67
C LYS A 43 -0.22 13.50 -6.78
N GLU A 44 -0.35 12.79 -5.67
CA GLU A 44 0.71 12.66 -4.70
C GLU A 44 1.80 11.75 -5.28
N ARG A 45 1.43 10.58 -5.82
CA ARG A 45 2.37 9.69 -6.52
C ARG A 45 3.13 10.42 -7.63
N MET A 46 2.43 11.23 -8.44
CA MET A 46 3.07 12.02 -9.50
C MET A 46 4.09 13.01 -8.92
N ALA A 47 3.76 13.68 -7.81
CA ALA A 47 4.71 14.57 -7.14
C ALA A 47 5.96 13.82 -6.62
N TYR A 48 5.81 12.63 -6.04
CA TYR A 48 6.96 11.81 -5.64
C TYR A 48 7.80 11.37 -6.83
N ARG A 49 7.16 10.97 -7.93
CA ARG A 49 7.84 10.59 -9.18
C ARG A 49 8.67 11.75 -9.73
N LYS A 50 8.09 12.96 -9.80
CA LYS A 50 8.80 14.18 -10.24
C LYS A 50 10.01 14.52 -9.37
N ARG A 51 9.99 14.15 -8.09
CA ARG A 51 11.09 14.36 -7.12
C ARG A 51 12.07 13.19 -7.04
N ASN A 52 11.90 12.14 -7.86
CA ASN A 52 12.67 10.90 -7.79
C ASN A 52 12.72 10.28 -6.38
N LYS A 53 11.59 10.30 -5.68
CA LYS A 53 11.45 9.72 -4.33
C LYS A 53 10.65 8.43 -4.36
N LYS A 54 11.03 7.47 -3.50
CA LYS A 54 10.27 6.24 -3.28
C LYS A 54 8.85 6.57 -2.82
N VAL A 55 7.85 5.89 -3.39
CA VAL A 55 6.43 6.14 -3.09
C VAL A 55 5.86 5.09 -2.15
N CYS A 56 6.22 3.82 -2.38
CA CYS A 56 5.66 2.67 -1.67
C CYS A 56 5.78 2.82 -0.15
N SER A 57 4.63 2.90 0.53
CA SER A 57 4.56 3.06 1.98
C SER A 57 5.15 1.86 2.74
N ILE A 58 5.14 0.67 2.11
CA ILE A 58 5.75 -0.54 2.66
C ILE A 58 7.29 -0.43 2.60
N CYS A 59 7.86 -0.05 1.46
CA CYS A 59 9.33 0.14 1.34
C CYS A 59 9.87 1.26 2.24
N LYS A 60 9.05 2.28 2.53
CA LYS A 60 9.41 3.34 3.50
C LYS A 60 9.43 2.86 4.95
N GLY A 61 8.93 1.66 5.24
CA GLY A 61 8.84 1.14 6.61
C GLY A 61 7.71 1.77 7.43
N TYR A 62 6.74 2.46 6.82
CA TYR A 62 5.56 2.97 7.54
C TYR A 62 4.64 1.84 8.01
N ARG A 63 4.76 0.64 7.44
CA ARG A 63 4.06 -0.55 7.90
C ARG A 63 4.94 -1.27 8.92
N ARG A 64 4.59 -1.21 10.21
CA ARG A 64 5.25 -2.06 11.21
C ARG A 64 5.08 -3.52 10.78
N LYS A 65 6.18 -4.27 10.74
CA LYS A 65 6.14 -5.72 10.51
C LYS A 65 5.32 -6.39 11.60
N GLN A 66 4.62 -7.48 11.27
CA GLN A 66 3.78 -8.22 12.21
C GLN A 66 4.58 -8.68 13.44
N GLU A 67 5.86 -9.00 13.27
CA GLU A 67 6.81 -9.36 14.34
C GLU A 67 7.01 -8.26 15.40
N HIS A 68 6.72 -6.99 15.08
CA HIS A 68 6.78 -5.87 16.03
C HIS A 68 5.44 -5.62 16.75
N PHE A 69 4.39 -6.39 16.46
CA PHE A 69 3.17 -6.39 17.25
C PHE A 69 3.39 -7.32 18.43
N VAL A 70 3.57 -6.75 19.63
CA VAL A 70 3.61 -7.54 20.86
C VAL A 70 2.24 -8.20 21.02
N GLN A 71 2.15 -9.50 20.75
CA GLN A 71 0.98 -10.29 21.10
C GLN A 71 0.94 -10.39 22.62
N PHE A 72 0.09 -9.60 23.26
CA PHE A 72 -0.27 -9.85 24.66
C PHE A 72 -0.96 -11.21 24.70
N LYS A 73 -0.23 -12.26 25.11
CA LYS A 73 -0.84 -13.54 25.45
C LYS A 73 -1.75 -13.28 26.65
N THR A 74 -3.06 -13.37 26.45
CA THR A 74 -4.00 -13.49 27.56
C THR A 74 -3.75 -14.84 28.22
N ASP A 75 -3.05 -14.82 29.35
CA ASP A 75 -2.74 -15.99 30.15
C ASP A 75 -4.04 -16.46 30.85
N ILE A 76 -5.00 -16.98 30.06
CA ILE A 76 -6.18 -17.66 30.60
C ILE A 76 -5.69 -19.02 31.07
N ARG A 77 -5.21 -19.06 32.31
CA ARG A 77 -4.96 -20.29 33.04
C ARG A 77 -6.31 -20.96 33.29
N ILE A 78 -6.76 -21.78 32.35
CA ILE A 78 -7.79 -22.78 32.63
C ILE A 78 -7.13 -23.79 33.56
N ARG A 79 -7.36 -23.64 34.87
CA ARG A 79 -7.05 -24.67 35.86
C ARG A 79 -7.96 -25.86 35.54
N THR A 80 -7.38 -26.92 35.02
CA THR A 80 -8.02 -28.23 34.89
C THR A 80 -8.33 -28.80 36.27
N LEU A 81 -9.56 -29.28 36.44
CA LEU A 81 -9.95 -30.26 37.47
C LEU A 81 -9.66 -31.67 36.95
#